data_AF-A0A7C5AA15-F1
#
_entry.id   AF-A0A7C5AA15-F1
#
_cell.length_a   1.000
_cell.length_b   1.000
_cell.length_c   1.000
_cell.angle_alpha   90.00
_cell.angle_beta   90.00
_cell.angle_gamma   90.00
#
_symmetry.space_group_name_H-M   'P 1'
#
loop_
_entity.id
_entity.type
_entity.pdbx_description
1 polymer ?
#
loop_
_entity_poly.entity_id
_entity_poly.type
_entity_poly.pdbx_seq_one_letter_code
_entity_poly.pdbx_strand_id
1 'polypeptide(L)'
;MKWYIFLIFSLIIFSLGCTNKISVSKEKIESETSVENVSEVIASNKSSLPSFSDLLNNALPSYYINYKIETKVDNTKQISNLKQWSSSNKRFRMDSEINLENGEKSITSIFKVEDKTYICSKMDNQDFCYKAFSPEESNGADTSLKQANDYKNDVVYSERKMISGVNTYCYEFVTNANYNYKWCIDASSGLILGAYTKTLNTEVNMEAVEYKVGEPSPSIFVLPATPQTLPSY
;
A
#
# COMPACT_ATOMS: atom_id res chain seq x y z
N MET A 1 -5.78 -7.46 -15.09
CA MET A 1 -4.62 -7.74 -14.21
C MET A 1 -4.35 -6.50 -13.34
N LYS A 2 -5.19 -6.17 -12.35
CA LYS A 2 -5.11 -4.91 -11.57
C LYS A 2 -5.68 -5.05 -10.13
N TRP A 3 -5.27 -6.07 -9.37
CA TRP A 3 -5.86 -6.39 -8.03
C TRP A 3 -4.89 -6.17 -6.84
N TYR A 4 -3.63 -5.81 -7.10
CA TYR A 4 -2.56 -5.81 -6.07
C TYR A 4 -2.65 -4.66 -5.05
N ILE A 5 -3.37 -3.58 -5.37
CA ILE A 5 -3.56 -2.42 -4.48
C ILE A 5 -4.45 -2.79 -3.26
N PHE A 6 -5.40 -3.70 -3.43
CA PHE A 6 -6.31 -4.12 -2.35
C PHE A 6 -5.58 -4.93 -1.26
N LEU A 7 -4.58 -5.74 -1.63
CA LEU A 7 -3.81 -6.53 -0.67
C LEU A 7 -3.02 -5.64 0.29
N ILE A 8 -2.55 -4.47 -0.15
CA ILE A 8 -1.86 -3.49 0.69
C ILE A 8 -2.84 -2.91 1.73
N PHE A 9 -4.06 -2.54 1.32
CA PHE A 9 -5.08 -2.00 2.24
C PHE A 9 -5.60 -3.04 3.24
N SER A 10 -5.85 -4.28 2.80
CA SER A 10 -6.39 -5.32 3.68
C SER A 10 -5.37 -5.81 4.72
N LEU A 11 -4.07 -5.80 4.40
CA LEU A 11 -3.01 -6.18 5.35
C LEU A 11 -2.84 -5.17 6.48
N ILE A 12 -2.90 -3.86 6.17
CA ILE A 12 -2.81 -2.79 7.18
C ILE A 12 -3.99 -2.89 8.17
N ILE A 13 -5.19 -3.22 7.68
CA ILE A 13 -6.38 -3.40 8.52
C ILE A 13 -6.29 -4.70 9.35
N PHE A 14 -5.81 -5.81 8.78
CA PHE A 14 -5.68 -7.08 9.52
C PHE A 14 -4.60 -7.03 10.62
N SER A 15 -3.49 -6.30 10.41
CA SER A 15 -2.45 -6.14 11.44
C SER A 15 -2.89 -5.26 12.63
N LEU A 16 -3.95 -4.47 12.48
CA LEU A 16 -4.54 -3.65 13.55
C LEU A 16 -5.71 -4.35 14.26
N GLY A 17 -6.22 -5.47 13.71
CA GLY A 17 -7.42 -6.17 14.21
C GLY A 17 -7.20 -7.13 15.39
N CYS A 18 -5.96 -7.36 15.83
CA CYS A 18 -5.63 -8.33 16.87
C CYS A 18 -4.88 -7.74 18.07
N THR A 19 -5.24 -6.54 18.55
CA THR A 19 -4.89 -6.14 19.92
C THR A 19 -5.86 -5.10 20.47
N ASN A 20 -6.52 -5.50 21.56
CA ASN A 20 -7.11 -4.67 22.62
C ASN A 20 -8.55 -4.14 22.46
N LYS A 21 -9.46 -4.84 23.13
CA LYS A 21 -10.65 -4.30 23.80
C LYS A 21 -10.24 -3.20 24.77
N ILE A 22 -10.57 -1.93 24.52
CA ILE A 22 -10.62 -0.91 25.59
C ILE A 22 -11.85 -0.01 25.41
N SER A 23 -12.54 0.15 26.53
CA SER A 23 -13.74 0.91 26.83
C SER A 23 -13.65 2.40 26.47
N VAL A 24 -14.70 2.91 25.81
CA VAL A 24 -14.89 4.33 25.48
C VAL A 24 -15.36 5.09 26.71
N SER A 25 -14.51 5.99 27.21
CA SER A 25 -14.92 7.12 28.07
C SER A 25 -14.99 8.37 27.20
N LYS A 26 -16.16 9.02 27.17
CA LYS A 26 -16.38 10.29 26.48
C LYS A 26 -15.81 11.43 27.33
N GLU A 27 -14.94 12.25 26.75
CA GLU A 27 -14.84 13.63 27.20
C GLU A 27 -14.63 14.59 26.03
N LYS A 28 -15.33 15.72 26.14
CA LYS A 28 -15.56 16.77 25.15
C LYS A 28 -14.64 17.92 25.50
N ILE A 29 -13.81 18.41 24.57
CA ILE A 29 -13.15 19.72 24.72
C ILE A 29 -13.17 20.46 23.38
N GLU A 30 -13.83 21.62 23.41
CA GLU A 30 -13.74 22.72 22.45
C GLU A 30 -12.40 23.45 22.59
N SER A 31 -11.77 23.82 21.47
CA SER A 31 -11.23 25.19 21.32
C SER A 31 -10.75 25.48 19.90
N GLU A 32 -11.15 26.67 19.45
CA GLU A 32 -10.76 27.39 18.25
C GLU A 32 -9.29 27.82 18.32
N THR A 33 -8.64 28.06 17.16
CA THR A 33 -8.12 29.40 16.77
C THR A 33 -7.50 29.32 15.36
N SER A 34 -7.86 30.32 14.55
CA SER A 34 -7.43 30.67 13.20
C SER A 34 -5.96 31.09 13.07
N VAL A 35 -5.29 30.80 11.94
CA VAL A 35 -4.30 31.71 11.32
C VAL A 35 -4.32 31.57 9.79
N GLU A 36 -4.84 32.62 9.17
CA GLU A 36 -4.38 33.36 7.98
C GLU A 36 -3.75 32.67 6.74
N ASN A 37 -4.50 32.86 5.65
CA ASN A 37 -4.16 32.76 4.23
C ASN A 37 -2.99 33.66 3.82
N VAL A 38 -2.00 33.11 3.13
CA VAL A 38 -1.28 33.82 2.04
C VAL A 38 -1.05 32.83 0.90
N SER A 39 -1.89 32.92 -0.13
CA SER A 39 -1.70 32.27 -1.42
C SER A 39 -0.78 33.12 -2.30
N GLU A 40 0.37 32.59 -2.69
CA GLU A 40 1.07 33.04 -3.90
C GLU A 40 0.89 31.99 -4.99
N VAL A 41 0.08 32.37 -5.99
CA VAL A 41 -0.19 31.63 -7.21
C VAL A 41 0.99 31.82 -8.15
N ILE A 42 1.86 30.81 -8.26
CA ILE A 42 2.80 30.70 -9.37
C ILE A 42 2.16 29.81 -10.43
N ALA A 43 1.49 30.44 -11.41
CA ALA A 43 1.08 29.78 -12.63
C ALA A 43 2.09 30.07 -13.75
N SER A 44 2.40 29.02 -14.52
CA SER A 44 2.88 29.03 -15.91
C SER A 44 4.32 28.55 -16.14
N ASN A 45 4.47 27.23 -16.14
CA ASN A 45 5.17 26.57 -17.25
C ASN A 45 4.34 25.35 -17.67
N LYS A 46 3.47 25.53 -18.69
CA LYS A 46 2.65 24.46 -19.29
C LYS A 46 3.53 23.52 -20.14
N SER A 47 4.45 22.81 -19.51
CA SER A 47 4.67 21.42 -19.89
C SER A 47 3.47 20.67 -19.32
N SER A 48 2.66 20.02 -20.16
CA SER A 48 1.46 19.31 -19.71
C SER A 48 1.88 18.29 -18.65
N LEU A 49 1.55 18.55 -17.38
CA LEU A 49 1.76 17.58 -16.30
C LEU A 49 1.03 16.28 -16.69
N PRO A 50 1.64 15.11 -16.44
CA PRO A 50 0.95 13.84 -16.70
C PRO A 50 -0.34 13.80 -15.89
N SER A 51 -1.42 13.23 -16.45
CA SER A 51 -2.64 13.05 -15.67
C SER A 51 -2.50 11.84 -14.74
N PHE A 52 -3.13 11.90 -13.56
CA PHE A 52 -3.12 10.79 -12.60
C PHE A 52 -3.61 9.47 -13.22
N SER A 53 -4.66 9.55 -14.05
CA SER A 53 -5.21 8.37 -14.74
C SER A 53 -4.25 7.78 -15.76
N ASP A 54 -3.53 8.63 -16.50
CA ASP A 54 -2.52 8.14 -17.46
C ASP A 54 -1.40 7.40 -16.74
N LEU A 55 -0.93 7.94 -15.61
CA LEU A 55 0.12 7.32 -14.81
C LEU A 55 -0.29 5.95 -14.26
N LEU A 56 -1.53 5.78 -13.79
CA LEU A 56 -2.05 4.51 -13.28
C LEU A 56 -2.40 3.49 -14.38
N ASN A 57 -2.60 3.95 -15.61
CA ASN A 57 -2.93 3.09 -16.74
C ASN A 57 -1.70 2.57 -17.49
N ASN A 58 -0.51 3.06 -17.16
CA ASN A 58 0.74 2.47 -17.62
C ASN A 58 0.78 0.97 -17.31
N ALA A 59 1.25 0.19 -18.28
CA ALA A 59 1.52 -1.23 -18.06
C ALA A 59 2.63 -1.35 -17.01
N LEU A 60 2.31 -1.95 -15.86
CA LEU A 60 3.29 -2.13 -14.79
C LEU A 60 4.38 -3.10 -15.27
N PRO A 61 5.67 -2.71 -15.18
CA PRO A 61 6.77 -3.59 -15.55
C PRO A 61 6.95 -4.69 -14.50
N SER A 62 7.87 -5.63 -14.73
CA SER A 62 8.43 -6.43 -13.64
C SER A 62 9.24 -5.51 -12.72
N TYR A 63 9.16 -5.72 -11.40
CA TYR A 63 9.79 -4.83 -10.44
C TYR A 63 10.11 -5.49 -9.10
N TYR A 64 10.93 -4.78 -8.33
CA TYR A 64 11.09 -4.91 -6.90
C TYR A 64 10.98 -3.53 -6.23
N ILE A 65 10.22 -3.45 -5.14
CA ILE A 65 10.15 -2.26 -4.29
C ILE A 65 10.26 -2.67 -2.83
N ASN A 66 11.08 -1.98 -2.06
CA ASN A 66 11.12 -2.06 -0.60
C ASN A 66 10.61 -0.74 -0.04
N TYR A 67 9.52 -0.79 0.71
CA TYR A 67 8.93 0.35 1.38
C TYR A 67 9.24 0.34 2.87
N LYS A 68 9.50 1.51 3.42
CA LYS A 68 9.34 1.77 4.84
C LYS A 68 7.92 2.29 5.06
N ILE A 69 7.20 1.68 5.99
CA ILE A 69 5.85 2.08 6.36
C ILE A 69 5.89 2.59 7.79
N GLU A 70 5.41 3.82 7.99
CA GLU A 70 5.19 4.41 9.29
C GLU A 70 3.68 4.53 9.50
N THR A 71 3.16 3.77 10.46
CA THR A 71 1.76 3.83 10.86
C THR A 71 1.69 4.52 12.21
N LYS A 72 0.85 5.53 12.32
CA LYS A 72 0.53 6.20 13.58
C LYS A 72 -0.95 5.99 13.85
N VAL A 73 -1.29 5.38 14.99
CA VAL A 73 -2.66 5.28 15.49
C VAL A 73 -2.72 6.03 16.80
N ASP A 74 -3.56 7.06 16.86
CA ASP A 74 -3.60 8.05 17.93
C ASP A 74 -2.19 8.63 18.19
N ASN A 75 -1.53 8.26 19.29
CA ASN A 75 -0.18 8.68 19.65
C ASN A 75 0.87 7.57 19.55
N THR A 76 0.50 6.37 19.10
CA THR A 76 1.40 5.23 18.98
C THR A 76 1.92 5.13 17.56
N LYS A 77 3.25 5.13 17.40
CA LYS A 77 3.92 4.97 16.11
C LYS A 77 4.48 3.56 15.98
N GLN A 78 4.19 2.92 14.87
CA GLN A 78 4.76 1.64 14.45
C GLN A 78 5.50 1.82 13.12
N ILE A 79 6.66 1.18 13.00
CA ILE A 79 7.43 1.14 11.76
C ILE A 79 7.50 -0.30 11.29
N SER A 80 7.16 -0.53 10.03
CA SER A 80 7.28 -1.82 9.35
C SER A 80 7.98 -1.66 8.00
N ASN A 81 8.45 -2.77 7.45
CA ASN A 81 8.99 -2.82 6.10
C ASN A 81 8.07 -3.67 5.23
N LEU A 82 7.89 -3.26 3.98
CA LEU A 82 7.12 -4.00 3.00
C LEU A 82 7.95 -4.18 1.73
N LYS A 83 8.29 -5.43 1.40
CA LYS A 83 8.96 -5.74 0.14
C LYS A 83 7.95 -6.29 -0.85
N GLN A 84 8.03 -5.88 -2.10
CA GLN A 84 7.14 -6.32 -3.16
C GLN A 84 7.95 -6.70 -4.39
N TRP A 85 7.54 -7.79 -5.03
CA TRP A 85 8.08 -8.25 -6.31
C TRP A 85 6.93 -8.55 -7.27
N SER A 86 7.10 -8.14 -8.52
CA SER A 86 6.21 -8.53 -9.62
C SER A 86 7.03 -9.02 -10.80
N SER A 87 6.53 -10.07 -11.44
CA SER A 87 7.13 -10.70 -12.61
C SER A 87 6.16 -10.66 -13.79
N SER A 88 6.73 -10.59 -14.99
CA SER A 88 6.01 -10.66 -16.28
C SER A 88 5.14 -11.92 -16.41
N ASN A 89 5.49 -13.00 -15.72
CA ASN A 89 4.73 -14.26 -15.68
C ASN A 89 3.54 -14.23 -14.70
N LYS A 90 2.98 -13.05 -14.43
CA LYS A 90 1.86 -12.81 -13.49
C LYS A 90 2.14 -13.31 -12.07
N ARG A 91 3.40 -13.45 -11.69
CA ARG A 91 3.80 -13.81 -10.33
C ARG A 91 3.96 -12.56 -9.48
N PHE A 92 3.57 -12.68 -8.24
CA PHE A 92 3.67 -11.60 -7.27
C PHE A 92 4.09 -12.15 -5.92
N ARG A 93 4.92 -11.39 -5.21
CA ARG A 93 5.24 -11.66 -3.81
C ARG A 93 5.22 -10.35 -3.04
N MET A 94 4.70 -10.38 -1.83
CA MET A 94 4.77 -9.28 -0.89
C MET A 94 5.16 -9.81 0.49
N ASP A 95 6.23 -9.28 1.07
CA ASP A 95 6.66 -9.63 2.42
C ASP A 95 6.46 -8.42 3.33
N SER A 96 5.62 -8.57 4.35
CA SER A 96 5.44 -7.61 5.43
C SER A 96 6.26 -8.04 6.63
N GLU A 97 7.19 -7.20 7.05
CA GLU A 97 8.04 -7.39 8.23
C GLU A 97 7.66 -6.38 9.32
N ILE A 98 7.31 -6.88 10.49
CA ILE A 98 7.00 -6.08 11.68
C ILE A 98 7.99 -6.46 12.77
N ASN A 99 8.59 -5.45 13.42
CA ASN A 99 9.37 -5.65 14.63
C ASN A 99 8.41 -5.80 15.82
N LEU A 100 8.58 -6.87 16.57
CA LEU A 100 7.87 -7.15 17.80
C LEU A 100 8.58 -6.49 18.99
N GLU A 101 7.87 -6.29 20.09
CA GLU A 101 8.40 -5.61 21.29
C GLU A 101 9.61 -6.34 21.91
N ASN A 102 9.70 -7.66 21.73
CA ASN A 102 10.83 -8.49 22.17
C ASN A 102 12.07 -8.41 21.24
N GLY A 103 12.02 -7.58 20.19
CA GLY A 103 13.09 -7.45 19.20
C GLY A 103 13.08 -8.51 18.10
N GLU A 104 12.16 -9.48 18.13
CA GLU A 104 11.96 -10.44 17.05
C GLU A 104 11.24 -9.83 15.86
N LYS A 105 11.34 -10.49 14.71
CA LYS A 105 10.70 -10.06 13.48
C LYS A 105 9.61 -11.06 13.09
N SER A 106 8.39 -10.57 12.94
CA SER A 106 7.32 -11.33 12.30
C SER A 106 7.32 -11.02 10.81
N ILE A 107 7.42 -12.05 9.98
CA ILE A 107 7.33 -11.93 8.52
C ILE A 107 6.11 -12.70 8.05
N THR A 108 5.21 -11.99 7.37
CA THR A 108 4.11 -12.58 6.62
C THR A 108 4.28 -12.27 5.14
N SER A 109 4.27 -13.32 4.33
CA SER A 109 4.50 -13.28 2.89
C SER A 109 3.22 -13.67 2.15
N ILE A 110 2.81 -12.87 1.19
CA ILE A 110 1.73 -13.21 0.25
C ILE A 110 2.38 -13.56 -1.08
N PHE A 111 1.98 -14.70 -1.64
CA PHE A 111 2.39 -15.12 -2.97
C PHE A 111 1.17 -15.19 -3.88
N LYS A 112 1.33 -14.73 -5.13
CA LYS A 112 0.43 -15.09 -6.23
C LYS A 112 1.24 -15.82 -7.29
N VAL A 113 0.96 -17.10 -7.47
CA VAL A 113 1.67 -17.97 -8.41
C VAL A 113 0.64 -18.91 -9.03
N GLU A 114 0.67 -19.07 -10.36
CA GLU A 114 -0.28 -19.93 -11.10
C GLU A 114 -1.74 -19.60 -10.79
N ASP A 115 -2.07 -18.30 -10.77
CA ASP A 115 -3.40 -17.76 -10.46
C ASP A 115 -3.97 -18.13 -9.06
N LYS A 116 -3.15 -18.71 -8.19
CA LYS A 116 -3.50 -19.00 -6.79
C LYS A 116 -2.82 -18.01 -5.86
N THR A 117 -3.50 -17.68 -4.77
CA THR A 117 -2.95 -16.85 -3.69
C THR A 117 -2.57 -17.74 -2.52
N TYR A 118 -1.38 -17.51 -1.96
CA TYR A 118 -0.88 -18.19 -0.78
C TYR A 118 -0.47 -17.17 0.27
N ILE A 119 -0.69 -17.49 1.53
CA ILE A 119 -0.23 -16.70 2.66
C ILE A 119 0.71 -17.59 3.46
N CYS A 120 1.94 -17.14 3.62
CA CYS A 120 2.95 -17.86 4.37
C CYS A 120 3.47 -17.00 5.51
N SER A 121 3.64 -17.58 6.70
CA SER A 121 4.17 -16.90 7.87
C SER A 121 5.18 -17.82 8.56
N LYS A 122 6.18 -17.21 9.19
CA LYS A 122 7.16 -17.94 9.99
C LYS A 122 6.79 -17.82 11.47
N MET A 123 6.58 -18.96 12.14
CA MET A 123 6.33 -19.04 13.58
C MET A 123 7.26 -20.11 14.16
N ASP A 124 7.95 -19.82 15.27
CA ASP A 124 8.83 -20.77 15.96
C ASP A 124 9.85 -21.49 15.05
N ASN A 125 10.47 -20.73 14.13
CA ASN A 125 11.38 -21.24 13.11
C ASN A 125 10.79 -22.25 12.10
N GLN A 126 9.47 -22.38 12.04
CA GLN A 126 8.76 -23.17 11.04
C GLN A 126 7.98 -22.28 10.09
N ASP A 127 8.06 -22.60 8.80
CA ASP A 127 7.29 -21.92 7.76
C ASP A 127 5.93 -22.60 7.60
N PHE A 128 4.86 -21.82 7.77
CA PHE A 128 3.49 -22.25 7.54
C PHE A 128 2.97 -21.56 6.31
N CYS A 129 2.44 -22.31 5.35
CA CYS A 129 1.83 -21.76 4.15
C CYS A 129 0.39 -22.26 4.01
N TYR A 130 -0.53 -21.37 3.70
CA TYR A 130 -1.93 -21.68 3.44
C TYR A 130 -2.30 -21.22 2.04
N LYS A 131 -3.06 -22.06 1.34
CA LYS A 131 -3.75 -21.61 0.12
C LYS A 131 -4.93 -20.76 0.55
N ALA A 132 -4.90 -19.46 0.23
CA ALA A 132 -6.04 -18.60 0.45
C ALA A 132 -7.17 -19.04 -0.51
N PHE A 133 -8.42 -19.02 -0.05
CA PHE A 133 -9.56 -19.17 -0.94
C PHE A 133 -9.48 -18.04 -1.96
N SER A 134 -9.13 -18.40 -3.20
CA SER A 134 -9.38 -17.52 -4.33
C SER A 134 -10.88 -17.60 -4.54
N PRO A 135 -11.67 -16.53 -4.32
CA PRO A 135 -13.04 -16.56 -4.74
C PRO A 135 -13.01 -16.84 -6.24
N GLU A 136 -13.46 -18.03 -6.64
CA GLU A 136 -13.74 -18.32 -8.04
C GLU A 136 -14.63 -17.17 -8.53
N GLU A 137 -14.09 -16.36 -9.43
CA GLU A 137 -14.86 -15.40 -10.21
C GLU A 137 -15.83 -14.51 -9.43
N SER A 138 -15.44 -14.03 -8.24
CA SER A 138 -16.14 -12.83 -7.77
C SER A 138 -15.73 -11.70 -8.72
N ASN A 139 -16.71 -11.15 -9.43
CA ASN A 139 -16.62 -9.93 -10.24
C ASN A 139 -16.14 -8.69 -9.44
N GLY A 140 -15.53 -8.87 -8.25
CA GLY A 140 -14.85 -7.84 -7.46
C GLY A 140 -13.50 -7.39 -8.05
N ALA A 141 -13.10 -7.98 -9.17
CA ALA A 141 -11.93 -7.66 -9.97
C ALA A 141 -11.82 -6.20 -10.46
N ASP A 142 -12.92 -5.44 -10.39
CA ASP A 142 -13.07 -4.15 -11.05
C ASP A 142 -13.37 -3.00 -10.08
N THR A 143 -13.36 -3.21 -8.76
CA THR A 143 -13.68 -2.15 -7.80
C THR A 143 -12.53 -1.18 -7.55
N SER A 144 -11.26 -1.57 -7.76
CA SER A 144 -10.11 -0.69 -7.55
C SER A 144 -9.94 0.34 -8.67
N LEU A 145 -10.17 -0.06 -9.92
CA LEU A 145 -10.18 0.87 -11.05
C LEU A 145 -11.46 1.69 -11.06
N LYS A 146 -12.59 1.08 -10.69
CA LYS A 146 -13.84 1.81 -10.52
C LYS A 146 -13.71 2.86 -9.40
N GLN A 147 -13.16 2.51 -8.23
CA GLN A 147 -12.85 3.50 -7.18
C GLN A 147 -11.86 4.56 -7.66
N ALA A 148 -10.75 4.19 -8.30
CA ALA A 148 -9.79 5.16 -8.85
C ALA A 148 -10.40 6.09 -9.93
N ASN A 149 -11.31 5.57 -10.75
CA ASN A 149 -12.07 6.34 -11.74
C ASN A 149 -13.20 7.16 -11.11
N ASP A 150 -13.79 6.70 -10.01
CA ASP A 150 -14.78 7.44 -9.21
C ASP A 150 -14.13 8.65 -8.52
N TYR A 151 -12.83 8.60 -8.21
CA TYR A 151 -12.05 9.73 -7.68
C TYR A 151 -11.62 10.75 -8.73
N LYS A 152 -11.88 10.53 -10.03
CA LYS A 152 -11.31 11.33 -11.14
C LYS A 152 -11.60 12.85 -11.05
N ASN A 153 -12.66 13.24 -10.34
CA ASN A 153 -13.04 14.66 -10.19
C ASN A 153 -12.41 15.37 -8.97
N ASP A 154 -11.85 14.63 -8.02
CA ASP A 154 -11.31 15.18 -6.75
C ASP A 154 -9.79 14.93 -6.59
N VAL A 155 -9.12 14.47 -7.66
CA VAL A 155 -7.67 14.28 -7.67
C VAL A 155 -6.97 15.56 -8.11
N VAL A 156 -6.14 16.11 -7.24
CA VAL A 156 -5.39 17.35 -7.46
C VAL A 156 -3.90 17.03 -7.45
N TYR A 157 -3.17 17.57 -8.42
CA TYR A 157 -1.71 17.53 -8.38
C TYR A 157 -1.21 18.33 -7.18
N SER A 158 -0.37 17.71 -6.36
CA SER A 158 0.20 18.32 -5.15
C SER A 158 1.62 18.82 -5.43
N GLU A 159 2.55 17.92 -5.75
CA GLU A 159 3.97 18.26 -5.85
C GLU A 159 4.77 17.27 -6.72
N ARG A 160 6.03 17.61 -7.02
CA ARG A 160 7.05 16.63 -7.41
C ARG A 160 7.91 16.30 -6.22
N LYS A 161 8.16 15.02 -5.98
CA LYS A 161 8.97 14.55 -4.87
C LYS A 161 10.00 13.53 -5.35
N MET A 162 11.24 13.65 -4.88
CA MET A 162 12.26 12.63 -5.12
C MET A 162 12.11 11.50 -4.10
N ILE A 163 11.90 10.26 -4.56
CA ILE A 163 11.74 9.07 -3.73
C ILE A 163 12.66 7.97 -4.28
N SER A 164 13.55 7.42 -3.44
CA SER A 164 14.57 6.44 -3.85
C SER A 164 15.36 6.85 -5.12
N GLY A 165 15.69 8.15 -5.23
CA GLY A 165 16.41 8.71 -6.38
C GLY A 165 15.58 8.94 -7.64
N VAL A 166 14.27 8.67 -7.62
CA VAL A 166 13.35 8.87 -8.75
C VAL A 166 12.47 10.09 -8.52
N ASN A 167 12.34 10.95 -9.54
CA ASN A 167 11.39 12.06 -9.50
C ASN A 167 9.96 11.55 -9.74
N THR A 168 9.13 11.63 -8.71
CA THR A 168 7.73 11.19 -8.74
C THR A 168 6.78 12.38 -8.83
N TYR A 169 5.59 12.13 -9.37
CA TYR A 169 4.48 13.09 -9.38
C TYR A 169 3.47 12.68 -8.31
N CYS A 170 3.19 13.59 -7.38
CA CYS A 170 2.31 13.34 -6.26
C CYS A 170 0.93 13.97 -6.49
N TYR A 171 -0.11 13.19 -6.24
CA TYR A 171 -1.51 13.61 -6.37
C TYR A 171 -2.24 13.34 -5.08
N GLU A 172 -3.02 14.31 -4.65
CA GLU A 172 -3.88 14.25 -3.48
C GLU A 172 -5.32 14.04 -3.90
N PHE A 173 -6.07 13.28 -3.10
CA PHE A 173 -7.50 13.12 -3.28
C PHE A 173 -8.15 12.84 -1.93
N VAL A 174 -9.34 13.41 -1.77
CA VAL A 174 -10.17 13.24 -0.57
C VAL A 174 -11.35 12.35 -0.94
N THR A 175 -11.63 11.37 -0.10
CA THR A 175 -12.84 10.55 -0.28
C THR A 175 -14.01 11.13 0.47
N ASN A 176 -15.23 10.73 0.11
CA ASN A 176 -16.47 11.13 0.81
C ASN A 176 -16.46 10.84 2.33
N ALA A 177 -15.58 9.96 2.80
CA ALA A 177 -15.38 9.65 4.21
C ALA A 177 -14.30 10.52 4.90
N ASN A 178 -13.88 11.63 4.27
CA ASN A 178 -12.82 12.54 4.74
C ASN A 178 -11.45 11.87 4.96
N TYR A 179 -11.18 10.79 4.24
CA TYR A 179 -9.83 10.24 4.17
C TYR A 179 -9.02 11.04 3.15
N ASN A 180 -7.89 11.57 3.60
CA ASN A 180 -6.93 12.28 2.75
C ASN A 180 -5.90 11.28 2.25
N TYR A 181 -5.81 11.12 0.94
CA TYR A 181 -4.82 10.28 0.29
C TYR A 181 -3.85 11.13 -0.50
N LYS A 182 -2.58 10.73 -0.52
CA LYS A 182 -1.58 11.23 -1.47
C LYS A 182 -0.81 10.07 -2.06
N TRP A 183 -0.76 9.95 -3.39
CA TRP A 183 0.05 8.95 -4.09
C TRP A 183 1.11 9.63 -4.95
N CYS A 184 2.35 9.19 -4.80
CA CYS A 184 3.51 9.66 -5.56
C CYS A 184 3.95 8.56 -6.53
N ILE A 185 3.82 8.84 -7.83
CA ILE A 185 3.95 7.86 -8.92
C ILE A 185 5.17 8.19 -9.78
N ASP A 186 5.99 7.18 -10.08
CA ASP A 186 7.03 7.27 -11.11
C ASP A 186 6.38 7.28 -12.50
N ALA A 187 6.55 8.39 -13.23
CA ALA A 187 5.92 8.57 -14.53
C ALA A 187 6.39 7.56 -15.59
N SER A 188 7.61 7.03 -15.46
CA SER A 188 8.18 6.11 -16.45
C SER A 188 7.65 4.68 -16.31
N SER A 189 7.35 4.24 -15.09
CA SER A 189 6.91 2.87 -14.78
C SER A 189 5.45 2.75 -14.37
N GLY A 190 4.82 3.87 -13.98
CA GLY A 190 3.49 3.87 -13.35
C GLY A 190 3.47 3.32 -11.92
N LEU A 191 4.64 3.05 -11.32
CA LEU A 191 4.73 2.47 -9.98
C LEU A 191 4.53 3.54 -8.90
N ILE A 192 3.71 3.21 -7.90
CA ILE A 192 3.51 4.04 -6.71
C ILE A 192 4.73 3.87 -5.80
N LEU A 193 5.58 4.88 -5.69
CA LEU A 193 6.77 4.85 -4.84
C LEU A 193 6.54 5.52 -3.49
N GLY A 194 5.49 6.34 -3.36
CA GLY A 194 5.05 6.90 -2.10
C GLY A 194 3.54 6.88 -1.98
N ALA A 195 3.03 6.58 -0.79
CA ALA A 195 1.62 6.74 -0.48
C ALA A 195 1.46 7.27 0.94
N TYR A 196 0.51 8.16 1.12
CA TYR A 196 0.11 8.68 2.40
C TYR A 196 -1.39 8.57 2.55
N THR A 197 -1.85 8.19 3.72
CA THR A 197 -3.26 8.17 4.11
C THR A 197 -3.39 8.80 5.47
N LYS A 198 -4.36 9.71 5.62
CA LYS A 198 -4.73 10.28 6.92
C LYS A 198 -6.23 10.20 7.14
N THR A 199 -6.57 9.69 8.32
CA THR A 199 -7.91 9.67 8.90
C THR A 199 -7.90 10.53 10.17
N LEU A 200 -9.01 10.57 10.93
CA LEU A 200 -9.06 11.27 12.21
C LEU A 200 -8.02 10.74 13.22
N ASN A 201 -7.84 9.42 13.28
CA ASN A 201 -7.05 8.75 14.32
C ASN A 201 -5.87 7.95 13.74
N THR A 202 -5.71 7.92 12.42
CA THR A 202 -4.70 7.07 11.78
C THR A 202 -3.98 7.81 10.67
N GLU A 203 -2.65 7.77 10.70
CA GLU A 203 -1.79 8.23 9.62
C GLU A 203 -0.92 7.07 9.15
N VAL A 204 -0.89 6.81 7.86
CA VAL A 204 0.00 5.82 7.25
C VAL A 204 0.84 6.55 6.21
N ASN A 205 2.16 6.51 6.38
CA ASN A 205 3.12 6.98 5.39
C ASN A 205 3.93 5.79 4.88
N MET A 206 3.88 5.54 3.58
CA MET A 206 4.60 4.49 2.89
C MET A 206 5.53 5.16 1.88
N GLU A 207 6.83 4.92 1.98
CA GLU A 207 7.82 5.48 1.06
C GLU A 207 8.83 4.41 0.66
N ALA A 208 9.10 4.30 -0.65
CA ALA A 208 10.08 3.37 -1.19
C ALA A 208 11.49 3.81 -0.76
N VAL A 209 12.18 2.92 -0.05
CA VAL A 209 13.59 3.09 0.31
C VAL A 209 14.51 2.47 -0.73
N GLU A 210 14.04 1.44 -1.44
CA GLU A 210 14.74 0.82 -2.55
C GLU A 210 13.74 0.49 -3.67
N TYR A 211 14.16 0.71 -4.92
CA TYR A 211 13.34 0.49 -6.10
C TYR A 211 14.21 -0.02 -7.27
N LYS A 212 13.75 -1.08 -7.95
CA LYS A 212 14.37 -1.62 -9.17
C LYS A 212 13.30 -2.06 -10.17
N VAL A 213 13.44 -1.64 -11.41
CA VAL A 213 12.70 -2.20 -12.55
C VAL A 213 13.51 -3.34 -13.14
N GLY A 214 12.84 -4.43 -13.47
CA GLY A 214 13.47 -5.61 -14.06
C GLY A 214 12.86 -6.89 -13.52
N GLU A 215 13.18 -7.99 -14.21
CA GLU A 215 12.67 -9.31 -13.86
C GLU A 215 13.31 -9.81 -12.55
N PRO A 216 12.53 -10.10 -11.50
CA PRO A 216 13.06 -10.71 -10.29
C PRO A 216 13.50 -12.16 -10.56
N SER A 217 14.46 -12.66 -9.76
CA SER A 217 14.84 -14.08 -9.81
C SER A 217 13.61 -14.96 -9.60
N PRO A 218 13.40 -16.02 -10.42
CA PRO A 218 12.29 -16.96 -10.24
C PRO A 218 12.22 -17.58 -8.83
N SER A 219 13.37 -17.73 -8.16
CA SER A 219 13.46 -18.28 -6.80
C SER A 219 12.71 -17.44 -5.75
N ILE A 220 12.49 -16.15 -6.00
CA ILE A 220 11.74 -15.27 -5.09
C ILE A 220 10.29 -15.72 -4.95
N PHE A 221 9.72 -16.36 -5.98
CA PHE A 221 8.33 -16.80 -6.01
C PHE A 221 8.13 -18.24 -5.55
N VAL A 222 9.18 -18.93 -5.13
CA VAL A 222 9.08 -20.28 -4.57
C VAL A 222 8.50 -20.18 -3.16
N LEU A 223 7.45 -20.98 -2.89
CA LEU A 223 6.83 -21.03 -1.58
C LEU A 223 7.81 -21.64 -0.57
N PRO A 224 7.94 -21.07 0.65
CA PRO A 224 8.90 -21.56 1.65
C PRO A 224 8.48 -22.90 2.27
N ALA A 225 7.21 -23.28 2.17
CA ALA A 225 6.68 -24.55 2.65
C ALA A 225 5.56 -25.07 1.74
N THR A 226 5.25 -26.37 1.85
CA THR A 226 4.11 -26.99 1.17
C THR A 226 2.79 -26.38 1.69
N PRO A 227 1.91 -25.86 0.80
CA PRO A 227 0.66 -25.25 1.22
C PRO A 227 -0.29 -26.25 1.89
N GLN A 228 -0.83 -25.85 3.04
CA GLN A 228 -1.90 -26.54 3.73
C GLN A 228 -3.26 -25.96 3.29
N THR A 229 -4.30 -26.78 3.38
CA THR A 229 -5.68 -26.30 3.18
C THR A 229 -6.21 -25.82 4.53
N LEU A 230 -6.82 -24.64 4.57
CA LEU A 230 -7.48 -24.18 5.79
C LEU A 230 -8.61 -25.15 6.17
N PRO A 231 -8.79 -25.48 7.46
CA PRO A 231 -9.93 -26.29 7.90
C PRO A 231 -11.24 -25.63 7.44
N SER A 232 -12.09 -26.40 6.77
CA SER A 232 -13.46 -25.98 6.48
C SER A 232 -14.25 -25.97 7.79
N TYR A 233 -14.70 -24.79 8.22
CA TYR A 233 -15.69 -24.64 9.30
C TYR A 233 -17.11 -24.71 8.74
#